data_AF-A0A2D9EA03-F1
#
_entry.id   AF-A0A2D9EA03-F1
#
_cell.length_a   1.000
_cell.length_b   1.000
_cell.length_c   1.000
_cell.angle_alpha   90.00
_cell.angle_beta   90.00
_cell.angle_gamma   90.00
#
_symmetry.space_group_name_H-M   'P 1'
#
loop_
_entity.id
_entity.type
_entity.pdbx_description
1 polymer ?
#
loop_
_entity_poly.entity_id
_entity_poly.type
_entity_poly.pdbx_seq_one_letter_code
_entity_poly.pdbx_strand_id
1 'polypeptide(L)'
;MRLSLSFILSLFVGVAFAQVPQGVGYQGVATDSEGIELVNQAISIRASILSGSVNGVVQWQEVHDTTTDEFGLFALTIGEGNNTGG
;
A
#
# COMPACT_ATOMS: atom_id res chain seq x y z
N MET A 1 -18.02 14.53 43.11
CA MET A 1 -17.80 15.22 41.82
C MET A 1 -16.37 15.13 41.30
N ARG A 2 -15.33 15.13 42.16
CA ARG A 2 -13.92 15.03 41.72
C ARG A 2 -13.54 13.64 41.16
N LEU A 3 -14.03 12.55 41.76
CA LEU A 3 -13.76 11.17 41.31
C LEU A 3 -14.44 10.81 39.96
N SER A 4 -15.61 11.40 39.71
CA SER A 4 -16.40 11.20 38.49
C SER A 4 -15.70 11.72 37.24
N LEU A 5 -15.00 12.86 37.36
CA LEU A 5 -14.27 13.48 36.26
C LEU A 5 -13.01 12.67 35.88
N SER A 6 -12.33 12.10 36.88
CA SER A 6 -11.16 11.23 36.66
C SER A 6 -11.52 9.93 35.92
N PHE A 7 -12.69 9.35 36.18
CA PHE A 7 -13.15 8.13 35.50
C PHE A 7 -13.53 8.39 34.04
N ILE A 8 -14.16 9.54 33.75
CA ILE A 8 -14.48 9.96 32.37
C ILE A 8 -13.20 10.25 31.57
N LEU A 9 -12.20 10.87 32.18
CA LEU A 9 -10.91 11.14 31.53
C LEU A 9 -10.13 9.84 31.23
N SER A 10 -10.23 8.83 32.10
CA SER A 10 -9.63 7.51 31.88
C SER A 10 -10.28 6.73 30.73
N LEU A 11 -11.58 6.94 30.48
CA LEU A 11 -12.29 6.28 29.38
C LEU A 11 -11.86 6.84 28.00
N PHE A 12 -11.39 8.09 27.96
CA PHE A 12 -10.99 8.77 26.72
C PHE A 12 -9.58 8.38 26.20
N VAL A 13 -8.73 7.80 27.05
CA VAL A 13 -7.38 7.34 26.64
C VAL A 13 -7.45 6.08 25.75
N GLY A 14 -8.55 5.32 25.83
CA GLY A 14 -8.72 4.06 25.08
C GLY A 14 -9.09 4.20 23.59
N VAL A 15 -9.31 5.43 23.09
CA VAL A 15 -9.77 5.70 21.71
C VAL A 15 -8.76 6.45 20.85
N ALA A 16 -7.48 6.49 21.25
CA ALA A 16 -6.42 6.99 20.39
C ALA A 16 -6.15 5.99 19.24
N PHE A 17 -6.82 6.16 18.11
CA PHE A 17 -6.55 5.44 16.87
C PHE A 17 -5.22 5.90 16.26
N ALA A 18 -4.11 5.38 16.79
CA ALA A 18 -2.80 5.42 16.14
C ALA A 18 -2.65 4.29 15.11
N GLN A 19 -3.72 3.99 14.35
CA GLN A 19 -3.66 2.93 13.34
C GLN A 19 -2.70 3.37 12.21
N VAL A 20 -1.63 2.59 12.04
CA VAL A 20 -0.69 2.71 10.93
C VAL A 20 -1.48 2.70 9.62
N PRO A 21 -1.09 3.47 8.59
CA PRO A 21 -1.72 3.38 7.27
C PRO A 21 -1.89 1.91 6.87
N GLN A 22 -3.10 1.55 6.42
CA GLN A 22 -3.46 0.17 6.04
C GLN A 22 -2.66 -0.31 4.80
N GLY A 23 -1.96 0.61 4.12
CA GLY A 23 -1.04 0.34 3.03
C GLY A 23 -0.34 1.61 2.56
N VAL A 24 0.44 1.50 1.49
CA VAL A 24 1.20 2.60 0.87
C VAL A 24 0.65 2.86 -0.53
N GLY A 25 0.06 4.03 -0.75
CA GLY A 25 -0.41 4.43 -2.08
C GLY A 25 0.75 4.60 -3.06
N TYR A 26 0.61 4.06 -4.26
CA TYR A 26 1.58 4.16 -5.34
C TYR A 26 0.86 4.42 -6.67
N GLN A 27 1.40 5.32 -7.47
CA GLN A 27 0.93 5.59 -8.83
C GLN A 27 2.12 5.63 -9.79
N GLY A 28 1.94 5.11 -10.99
CA GLY A 28 2.97 5.05 -12.01
C GLY A 28 2.35 5.02 -13.41
N VAL A 29 3.17 5.35 -14.41
CA VAL A 29 2.79 5.24 -15.83
C VAL A 29 3.53 4.05 -16.41
N ALA A 30 2.80 3.11 -17.01
CA ALA A 30 3.37 1.96 -17.68
C ALA A 30 3.66 2.29 -19.15
N THR A 31 4.89 2.05 -19.58
CA THR A 31 5.35 2.26 -20.96
C THR A 31 6.00 0.99 -21.51
N ASP A 32 6.04 0.88 -22.84
CA ASP A 32 6.82 -0.15 -23.51
C ASP A 32 8.32 0.21 -23.61
N SER A 33 9.10 -0.60 -24.34
CA SER A 33 10.54 -0.38 -24.51
C SER A 33 10.90 0.87 -25.32
N GLU A 34 9.95 1.45 -26.06
CA GLU A 34 10.13 2.67 -26.85
C GLU A 34 9.66 3.91 -26.08
N GLY A 35 9.11 3.72 -24.88
CA GLY A 35 8.57 4.78 -24.03
C GLY A 35 7.14 5.17 -24.37
N ILE A 36 6.43 4.39 -25.20
CA ILE A 36 5.02 4.62 -25.54
C ILE A 36 4.15 4.08 -24.41
N GLU A 37 3.16 4.86 -23.99
CA GLU A 37 2.24 4.51 -22.92
C GLU A 37 1.41 3.26 -23.25
N LEU A 38 1.35 2.33 -22.30
CA LEU A 38 0.48 1.16 -22.38
C LEU A 38 -0.93 1.59 -21.97
N VAL A 39 -1.71 2.09 -22.92
CA VAL A 39 -3.06 2.66 -22.67
C VAL A 39 -4.14 1.58 -22.60
N ASN A 40 -5.06 1.68 -21.62
CA ASN A 40 -6.20 0.77 -21.42
C ASN A 40 -5.79 -0.72 -21.40
N GLN A 41 -4.60 -1.00 -20.85
CA GLN A 41 -3.96 -2.30 -20.92
C GLN A 41 -4.05 -3.00 -19.56
N ALA A 42 -4.51 -4.25 -19.57
CA ALA A 42 -4.42 -5.11 -18.40
C ALA A 42 -2.95 -5.44 -18.13
N ILE A 43 -2.49 -5.13 -16.92
CA ILE A 43 -1.11 -5.32 -16.45
C ILE A 43 -1.11 -5.96 -15.05
N SER A 44 0.01 -6.55 -14.69
CA SER A 44 0.23 -7.13 -13.36
C SER A 44 1.47 -6.50 -12.73
N ILE A 45 1.32 -5.94 -11.53
CA ILE A 45 2.39 -5.29 -10.77
C ILE A 45 2.74 -6.14 -9.56
N ARG A 46 4.03 -6.52 -9.44
CA ARG A 46 4.56 -7.19 -8.25
C ARG A 46 5.23 -6.15 -7.34
N ALA A 47 4.76 -6.06 -6.10
CA ALA A 47 5.44 -5.28 -5.06
C ALA A 47 6.18 -6.23 -4.11
N SER A 48 7.36 -5.82 -3.63
CA SER A 48 8.17 -6.61 -2.71
C SER A 48 8.89 -5.73 -1.69
N ILE A 49 8.97 -6.20 -0.44
CA ILE A 49 9.77 -5.56 0.62
C ILE A 49 11.01 -6.41 0.83
N LEU A 50 12.19 -5.81 0.65
CA LEU A 50 13.48 -6.47 0.83
C LEU A 50 14.16 -5.95 2.10
N SER A 51 14.75 -6.83 2.90
CA SER A 51 15.47 -6.44 4.11
C SER A 51 16.94 -6.09 3.85
N GLY A 52 17.40 -4.94 4.35
CA GLY A 52 18.82 -4.59 4.48
C GLY A 52 19.54 -4.12 3.21
N SER A 53 19.17 -4.60 2.02
CA SER A 53 19.72 -4.14 0.75
C SER A 53 18.77 -4.39 -0.43
N VAL A 54 19.10 -3.83 -1.60
CA VAL A 54 18.36 -4.04 -2.87
C VAL A 54 18.37 -5.48 -3.37
N ASN A 55 19.29 -6.32 -2.87
CA ASN A 55 19.35 -7.75 -3.16
C ASN A 55 19.12 -8.58 -1.88
N GLY A 56 18.49 -7.98 -0.86
CA GLY A 56 18.21 -8.62 0.42
C GLY A 56 17.15 -9.71 0.33
N VAL A 57 16.88 -10.37 1.47
CA VAL A 57 15.81 -11.36 1.56
C VAL A 57 14.46 -10.66 1.39
N VAL A 58 13.61 -11.20 0.53
CA VAL A 58 12.22 -10.77 0.37
C VAL A 58 11.46 -11.13 1.64
N GLN A 59 10.96 -10.13 2.36
CA GLN A 59 10.16 -10.28 3.59
C GLN A 59 8.66 -10.21 3.31
N TRP A 60 8.28 -9.65 2.16
CA TRP A 60 6.90 -9.55 1.72
C TRP A 60 6.88 -9.45 0.20
N GLN A 61 5.90 -10.10 -0.41
CA GLN A 61 5.65 -10.07 -1.84
C GLN A 61 4.16 -10.16 -2.12
N GLU A 62 3.68 -9.29 -3.01
CA GLU A 62 2.29 -9.27 -3.44
C GLU A 62 2.17 -8.94 -4.92
N VAL A 63 1.01 -9.27 -5.49
CA VAL A 63 0.66 -9.01 -6.89
C VAL A 63 -0.64 -8.24 -6.97
N HIS A 64 -0.67 -7.23 -7.83
CA HIS A 64 -1.83 -6.42 -8.17
C HIS A 64 -2.13 -6.59 -9.66
N ASP A 65 -3.32 -7.06 -9.99
CA ASP A 65 -3.82 -7.04 -11.36
C ASP A 65 -4.67 -5.77 -11.53
N THR A 66 -4.31 -4.94 -12.50
CA THR A 66 -4.95 -3.65 -12.74
C THR A 66 -4.98 -3.32 -14.23
N THR A 67 -5.71 -2.28 -14.60
CA THR A 67 -5.79 -1.77 -15.97
C THR A 67 -5.36 -0.31 -15.97
N THR A 68 -4.46 0.05 -16.87
CA THR A 68 -4.03 1.44 -17.06
C THR A 68 -5.14 2.30 -17.68
N ASP A 69 -5.05 3.61 -17.52
CA ASP A 69 -5.99 4.56 -18.14
C ASP A 69 -5.53 5.06 -19.54
N GLU A 70 -6.16 6.12 -20.06
CA GLU A 70 -5.84 6.77 -21.34
C GLU A 70 -4.41 7.37 -21.38
N PHE A 71 -3.77 7.54 -20.22
CA PHE A 71 -2.41 8.07 -20.08
C PHE A 71 -1.41 6.98 -19.70
N GLY A 72 -1.80 5.69 -19.72
CA GLY A 72 -0.98 4.59 -19.24
C GLY A 72 -0.79 4.58 -17.71
N LEU A 73 -1.54 5.41 -16.97
CA LEU A 73 -1.42 5.53 -15.52
C LEU A 73 -2.12 4.35 -14.85
N PHE A 74 -1.50 3.82 -13.80
CA PHE A 74 -2.12 2.93 -12.83
C PHE A 74 -1.92 3.48 -11.40
N ALA A 75 -2.84 3.14 -10.51
CA ALA A 75 -2.73 3.41 -9.09
C ALA A 75 -3.06 2.14 -8.29
N LEU A 76 -2.34 1.91 -7.19
CA LEU A 76 -2.53 0.78 -6.29
C LEU A 76 -2.17 1.16 -4.86
N THR A 77 -2.61 0.34 -3.91
CA THR A 77 -2.21 0.43 -2.50
C THR A 77 -1.37 -0.78 -2.14
N ILE A 78 -0.07 -0.58 -1.92
CA ILE A 78 0.84 -1.65 -1.47
C ILE A 78 0.39 -2.10 -0.07
N GLY A 79 0.20 -3.41 0.12
CA GLY A 79 -0.39 -4.01 1.31
C GLY A 79 -1.82 -4.54 1.10
N GLU A 80 -2.47 -4.15 -0.02
CA GLU A 80 -3.82 -4.61 -0.38
C GLU A 80 -3.80 -5.60 -1.58
N GLY A 81 -2.61 -6.01 -2.04
CA GLY A 81 -2.44 -6.96 -3.14
C GLY A 81 -2.61 -8.42 -2.73
N ASN A 82 -2.63 -9.32 -3.70
CA ASN A 82 -2.63 -10.76 -3.42
C ASN A 82 -1.24 -11.19 -2.95
N ASN A 83 -1.12 -11.60 -1.68
CA ASN A 83 0.15 -12.08 -1.13
C ASN A 83 0.63 -13.34 -1.88
N THR A 84 1.89 -13.32 -2.29
CA THR A 84 2.53 -14.43 -3.02
C THR A 84 3.79 -14.96 -2.34
N GLY A 85 4.10 -14.51 -1.12
CA GLY A 85 5.24 -14.98 -0.33
C GLY A 85 5.95 -13.89 0.46
N GLY A 86 6.98 -14.31 1.20
CA GLY A 86 7.70 -13.52 2.20
C GLY A 86 7.99 -14.37 3.43
#